data_AF-A0A4Y9ZFB1-F1
#
_entry.id   AF-A0A4Y9ZFB1-F1
#
_cell.length_a   1.000
_cell.length_b   1.000
_cell.length_c   1.000
_cell.angle_alpha   90.00
_cell.angle_beta   90.00
_cell.angle_gamma   90.00
#
_symmetry.space_group_name_H-M   'P 1'
#
loop_
_entity.id
_entity.type
_entity.pdbx_description
1 polymer ?
#
loop_
_entity_poly.entity_id
_entity_poly.type
_entity_poly.pdbx_seq_one_letter_code
_entity_poly.pdbx_strand_id
1 'polypeptide(L)'
;MSLRISRLISHLSTTSIRAFTTSISAMPADIKLYTFHTPNGRKVSTYLEELKASYGLAYDVEVVDITQNTQKELWFIKINPNGRIPAIVDRAAPKPSNVDSLHSDLEGFPVFESAAILLYLAQTRDKEFKYWFNPQTDLQNYSEMLQWIFFAHGGVGPMQGQANHFHRHSPEDIPYGKKRYLDETKRLYSVLELRLKERDYLAGPGKGTYSLADINLYPWIAAYVYLPIQDLTEWPALNAWVQRVAAQPVTDSHLSPSTALSIVPVSPSPPLSRDAHTTSQSISEPPLSGASPSVSEPSPDSQSISLTPLANTLPSPPPSHADSQPNAQSNLPAPPAQTSAPGATTTTSQGYHNPPFDTHHFFAALEQTFPTPTARSLMRATRALLVDRIGRVKRGGLMTKDLDNAYLFRAAMSELRTEITMRSKTESASLRTQAAALRREVDALDAKMKEDLATLNHEIQMDVDSRKNEAKNEAKTVDIEIEGLLNKSLVTLYDLRSDMEEVKWDNMRKSVATLSAFLVVIVLSMELRPKSRPAPPPNPTPSVLLPHNPQPDFEGSENMENLT
;
A
#
# COMPACT_ATOMS: atom_id res chain seq x y z
N MET A 1 46.61 15.41 57.23
CA MET A 1 45.25 15.39 56.64
C MET A 1 45.22 14.47 55.41
N SER A 2 45.32 13.13 55.60
CA SER A 2 45.43 12.18 54.45
C SER A 2 44.83 10.77 54.69
N LEU A 3 44.10 10.55 55.78
CA LEU A 3 43.64 9.22 56.21
C LEU A 3 42.13 9.09 56.48
N ARG A 4 41.32 10.09 56.08
CA ARG A 4 39.84 10.02 56.16
C ARG A 4 39.11 9.88 54.82
N ILE A 5 39.79 10.07 53.68
CA ILE A 5 39.17 9.95 52.35
C ILE A 5 39.09 8.47 51.89
N SER A 6 40.11 7.66 52.20
CA SER A 6 40.23 6.28 51.72
C SER A 6 39.18 5.29 52.27
N ARG A 7 38.41 5.64 53.31
CA ARG A 7 37.39 4.75 53.91
C ARG A 7 35.97 4.97 53.39
N LEU A 8 35.72 5.97 52.54
CA LEU A 8 34.40 6.20 51.95
C LEU A 8 34.20 5.49 50.59
N ILE A 9 35.28 5.01 49.97
CA ILE A 9 35.28 4.47 48.60
C ILE A 9 35.06 2.95 48.59
N SER A 10 35.36 2.24 49.68
CA SER A 10 35.35 0.78 49.76
C SER A 10 34.00 0.12 50.14
N HIS A 11 32.88 0.85 50.08
CA HIS A 11 31.55 0.35 50.50
C HIS A 11 30.40 0.63 49.52
N LEU A 12 30.68 1.12 48.30
CA LEU A 12 29.66 1.39 47.27
C LEU A 12 29.68 0.40 46.08
N SER A 13 30.64 -0.53 46.03
CA SER A 13 31.00 -1.27 44.81
C SER A 13 30.50 -2.72 44.71
N THR A 14 29.52 -3.15 45.51
CA THR A 14 29.06 -4.57 45.46
C THR A 14 27.56 -4.79 45.57
N THR A 15 26.79 -3.91 46.22
CA THR A 15 25.34 -4.13 46.45
C THR A 15 24.46 -3.53 45.35
N SER A 16 24.86 -2.42 44.71
CA SER A 16 24.05 -1.73 43.69
C SER A 16 24.08 -2.41 42.30
N ILE A 17 25.20 -3.06 41.96
CA ILE A 17 25.41 -3.66 40.62
C ILE A 17 24.48 -4.87 40.37
N ARG A 18 24.01 -5.55 41.43
CA ARG A 18 23.14 -6.73 41.32
C ARG A 18 21.64 -6.42 41.31
N ALA A 19 21.25 -5.14 41.33
CA ALA A 19 19.87 -4.69 41.17
C ALA A 19 19.57 -4.16 39.74
N PHE A 20 20.61 -3.82 38.98
CA PHE A 20 20.52 -3.37 37.58
C PHE A 20 20.60 -4.51 36.54
N THR A 21 20.39 -5.75 36.97
CA THR A 21 20.19 -6.93 36.10
C THR A 21 18.71 -7.36 36.04
N THR A 22 17.80 -6.53 36.55
CA THR A 22 16.35 -6.72 36.45
C THR A 22 15.87 -6.26 35.07
N SER A 23 15.72 -7.21 34.14
CA SER A 23 15.12 -7.03 32.81
C SER A 23 15.61 -5.80 32.02
N ILE A 24 16.70 -5.99 31.26
CA ILE A 24 16.76 -5.33 29.95
C ILE A 24 15.68 -6.02 29.11
N SER A 25 14.44 -5.53 29.20
CA SER A 25 13.53 -5.63 28.09
C SER A 25 14.22 -4.93 26.94
N ALA A 26 14.59 -5.68 25.89
CA ALA A 26 15.15 -5.07 24.70
C ALA A 26 14.19 -3.98 24.22
N MET A 27 14.73 -2.81 23.84
CA MET A 27 13.91 -1.81 23.15
C MET A 27 13.33 -2.50 21.91
N PRO A 28 11.99 -2.54 21.75
CA PRO A 28 11.37 -3.33 20.69
C PRO A 28 11.87 -2.82 19.35
N ALA A 29 12.35 -3.73 18.51
CA ALA A 29 13.07 -3.34 17.31
C ALA A 29 12.17 -2.54 16.34
N ASP A 30 12.73 -1.50 15.71
CA ASP A 30 12.04 -0.55 14.83
C ASP A 30 11.11 -1.22 13.81
N ILE A 31 11.55 -2.34 13.25
CA ILE A 31 10.78 -3.16 12.30
C ILE A 31 10.52 -4.53 12.92
N LYS A 32 9.29 -5.04 12.86
CA LYS A 32 9.00 -6.47 13.04
C LYS A 32 8.61 -7.10 11.71
N LEU A 33 9.39 -8.08 11.25
CA LEU A 33 9.17 -8.83 10.02
C LEU A 33 8.35 -10.10 10.30
N TYR A 34 7.24 -10.28 9.59
CA TYR A 34 6.45 -11.49 9.60
C TYR A 34 6.68 -12.27 8.30
N THR A 35 7.35 -13.43 8.37
CA THR A 35 7.88 -14.11 7.17
C THR A 35 7.91 -15.63 7.28
N PHE A 36 8.24 -16.28 6.17
CA PHE A 36 8.54 -17.71 6.08
C PHE A 36 9.58 -17.97 4.98
N HIS A 37 10.25 -19.14 5.01
CA HIS A 37 11.33 -19.48 4.08
C HIS A 37 10.81 -19.73 2.64
N THR A 38 10.57 -18.63 1.92
CA THR A 38 10.04 -18.60 0.55
C THR A 38 10.78 -17.54 -0.26
N PRO A 39 10.72 -17.55 -1.61
CA PRO A 39 11.28 -16.49 -2.44
C PRO A 39 10.82 -15.08 -2.01
N ASN A 40 9.51 -14.87 -1.82
CA ASN A 40 8.98 -13.56 -1.42
C ASN A 40 9.43 -13.14 -0.01
N GLY A 41 9.49 -14.06 0.95
CA GLY A 41 10.01 -13.79 2.29
C GLY A 41 11.49 -13.41 2.28
N ARG A 42 12.30 -14.14 1.51
CA ARG A 42 13.75 -13.90 1.38
C ARG A 42 14.08 -12.51 0.83
N LYS A 43 13.28 -11.95 -0.10
CA LYS A 43 13.49 -10.57 -0.61
C LYS A 43 13.63 -9.54 0.51
N VAL A 44 12.67 -9.53 1.44
CA VAL A 44 12.60 -8.57 2.53
C VAL A 44 13.63 -8.92 3.61
N SER A 45 13.84 -10.20 3.90
CA SER A 45 14.88 -10.64 4.84
C SER A 45 16.28 -10.19 4.40
N THR A 46 16.64 -10.41 3.13
CA THR A 46 17.93 -9.97 2.58
C THR A 46 18.07 -8.46 2.66
N TYR A 47 17.04 -7.68 2.29
CA TYR A 47 17.16 -6.22 2.35
C TYR A 47 17.26 -5.66 3.77
N LEU A 48 16.55 -6.24 4.74
CA LEU A 48 16.68 -5.82 6.15
C LEU A 48 18.09 -6.07 6.70
N GLU A 49 18.79 -7.10 6.22
CA GLU A 49 20.16 -7.42 6.63
C GLU A 49 21.22 -6.60 5.87
N GLU A 50 20.95 -6.25 4.61
CA GLU A 50 21.69 -5.21 3.87
C GLU A 50 21.59 -3.85 4.59
N LEU A 51 20.40 -3.47 5.06
CA LEU A 51 20.18 -2.27 5.88
C LEU A 51 20.82 -2.37 7.27
N LYS A 52 20.82 -3.55 7.91
CA LYS A 52 21.50 -3.79 9.18
C LYS A 52 23.01 -3.69 9.06
N ALA A 53 23.60 -4.20 7.97
CA ALA A 53 25.02 -4.04 7.66
C ALA A 53 25.38 -2.59 7.29
N SER A 54 24.52 -1.90 6.53
CA SER A 54 24.78 -0.53 6.03
C SER A 54 24.46 0.60 7.01
N TYR A 55 23.58 0.37 8.00
CA TYR A 55 23.02 1.40 8.88
C TYR A 55 22.83 0.97 10.34
N GLY A 56 23.10 -0.29 10.71
CA GLY A 56 22.87 -0.80 12.08
C GLY A 56 21.39 -1.02 12.44
N LEU A 57 20.49 -1.10 11.46
CA LEU A 57 19.05 -1.30 11.65
C LEU A 57 18.76 -2.55 12.50
N ALA A 58 18.10 -2.36 13.64
CA ALA A 58 17.52 -3.45 14.43
C ALA A 58 16.14 -3.84 13.86
N TYR A 59 15.89 -5.15 13.74
CA TYR A 59 14.57 -5.69 13.40
C TYR A 59 14.32 -7.05 14.06
N ASP A 60 13.06 -7.33 14.39
CA ASP A 60 12.59 -8.61 14.93
C ASP A 60 12.04 -9.52 13.81
N VAL A 61 12.01 -10.83 14.02
CA VAL A 61 11.40 -11.80 13.09
C VAL A 61 10.33 -12.66 13.78
N GLU A 62 9.14 -12.69 13.21
CA GLU A 62 8.06 -13.63 13.50
C GLU A 62 7.99 -14.70 12.39
N VAL A 63 7.93 -15.96 12.78
CA VAL A 63 7.85 -17.09 11.83
C VAL A 63 6.39 -17.47 11.63
N VAL A 64 5.83 -17.11 10.48
CA VAL A 64 4.44 -17.40 10.14
C VAL A 64 4.39 -18.67 9.30
N ASP A 65 4.11 -19.82 9.93
CA ASP A 65 4.10 -21.11 9.24
C ASP A 65 2.92 -21.22 8.26
N ILE A 66 3.25 -21.00 6.99
CA ILE A 66 2.25 -21.04 5.91
C ILE A 66 1.71 -22.44 5.60
N THR A 67 2.35 -23.50 6.12
CA THR A 67 1.86 -24.88 5.99
C THR A 67 0.70 -25.17 6.95
N GLN A 68 0.66 -24.46 8.08
CA GLN A 68 -0.40 -24.54 9.09
C GLN A 68 -1.55 -23.54 8.85
N ASN A 69 -1.46 -22.73 7.78
CA ASN A 69 -2.35 -21.59 7.48
C ASN A 69 -2.33 -20.44 8.51
N THR A 70 -1.26 -20.27 9.29
CA THR A 70 -1.12 -19.18 10.28
C THR A 70 -1.31 -17.78 9.66
N GLN A 71 -0.93 -17.60 8.40
CA GLN A 71 -1.18 -16.38 7.60
C GLN A 71 -2.67 -16.09 7.32
N LYS A 72 -3.59 -16.94 7.76
CA LYS A 72 -5.05 -16.78 7.68
C LYS A 72 -5.72 -16.59 9.05
N GLU A 73 -4.95 -16.56 10.13
CA GLU A 73 -5.46 -16.21 11.45
C GLU A 73 -5.79 -14.72 11.56
N LEU A 74 -6.78 -14.37 12.38
CA LEU A 74 -7.32 -13.00 12.46
C LEU A 74 -6.26 -11.96 12.83
N TRP A 75 -5.29 -12.31 13.68
CA TRP A 75 -4.20 -11.40 14.08
C TRP A 75 -3.26 -11.09 12.91
N PHE A 76 -3.01 -12.04 12.01
CA PHE A 76 -2.18 -11.80 10.82
C PHE A 76 -2.98 -11.05 9.75
N ILE A 77 -4.28 -11.34 9.61
CA ILE A 77 -5.18 -10.62 8.70
C ILE A 77 -5.30 -9.13 9.06
N LYS A 78 -5.22 -8.76 10.35
CA LYS A 78 -5.06 -7.36 10.80
C LYS A 78 -3.77 -6.68 10.32
N ILE A 79 -2.74 -7.41 9.93
CA ILE A 79 -1.46 -6.87 9.44
C ILE A 79 -1.40 -6.92 7.89
N ASN A 80 -1.97 -7.97 7.29
CA ASN A 80 -2.12 -8.11 5.85
C ASN A 80 -3.46 -8.78 5.49
N PRO A 81 -4.45 -8.04 4.95
CA PRO A 81 -5.75 -8.61 4.58
C PRO A 81 -5.71 -9.60 3.40
N ASN A 82 -4.63 -9.63 2.58
CA ASN A 82 -4.40 -10.70 1.60
C ASN A 82 -4.08 -12.05 2.30
N GLY A 83 -3.62 -12.01 3.55
CA GLY A 83 -3.20 -13.17 4.32
C GLY A 83 -2.08 -13.92 3.62
N ARG A 84 -0.96 -13.24 3.34
CA ARG A 84 0.26 -13.77 2.71
C ARG A 84 1.51 -13.17 3.35
N ILE A 85 2.61 -13.90 3.32
CA ILE A 85 3.93 -13.40 3.71
C ILE A 85 4.72 -12.87 2.49
N PRO A 86 5.69 -11.96 2.69
CA PRO A 86 5.99 -11.26 3.94
C PRO A 86 5.03 -10.09 4.22
N ALA A 87 5.00 -9.69 5.49
CA ALA A 87 4.50 -8.39 5.96
C ALA A 87 5.49 -7.82 6.98
N ILE A 88 5.50 -6.51 7.19
CA ILE A 88 6.22 -5.86 8.30
C ILE A 88 5.26 -4.99 9.12
N VAL A 89 5.65 -4.68 10.35
CA VAL A 89 5.13 -3.55 11.13
C VAL A 89 6.32 -2.65 11.46
N ASP A 90 6.25 -1.37 11.06
CA ASP A 90 7.21 -0.35 11.47
C ASP A 90 6.69 0.34 12.75
N ARG A 91 7.37 0.11 13.87
CA ARG A 91 7.01 0.62 15.20
C ARG A 91 7.49 2.05 15.45
N ALA A 92 8.44 2.54 14.67
CA ALA A 92 8.94 3.91 14.78
C ALA A 92 8.18 4.89 13.87
N ALA A 93 7.49 4.37 12.84
CA ALA A 93 6.57 5.14 12.02
C ALA A 93 5.39 5.69 12.84
N PRO A 94 5.00 6.97 12.68
CA PRO A 94 3.77 7.49 13.27
C PRO A 94 2.57 6.67 12.81
N LYS A 95 1.64 6.35 13.73
CA LYS A 95 0.34 5.78 13.34
C LYS A 95 -0.35 6.75 12.36
N PRO A 96 -0.90 6.27 11.23
CA PRO A 96 -1.56 7.14 10.27
C PRO A 96 -2.77 7.81 10.93
N SER A 97 -3.11 9.04 10.56
CA SER A 97 -4.27 9.77 11.13
C SER A 97 -5.61 9.06 10.91
N ASN A 98 -5.67 8.13 9.97
CA ASN A 98 -6.87 7.47 9.47
C ASN A 98 -6.87 5.98 9.88
N VAL A 99 -6.51 5.67 11.14
CA VAL A 99 -6.58 4.28 11.65
C VAL A 99 -8.06 3.86 11.74
N ASP A 100 -8.50 3.00 10.83
CA ASP A 100 -9.76 2.29 10.96
C ASP A 100 -9.68 1.28 12.13
N SER A 101 -10.82 0.93 12.71
CA SER A 101 -10.91 0.11 13.94
C SER A 101 -10.32 -1.30 13.85
N LEU A 102 -9.92 -1.75 12.66
CA LEU A 102 -9.18 -2.99 12.45
C LEU A 102 -7.70 -2.89 12.90
N HIS A 103 -7.11 -1.70 12.78
CA HIS A 103 -5.67 -1.46 12.94
C HIS A 103 -5.30 -0.69 14.23
N SER A 104 -6.29 -0.28 15.05
CA SER A 104 -6.09 0.46 16.32
C SER A 104 -5.04 -0.17 17.23
N ASP A 105 -5.08 -1.49 17.34
CA ASP A 105 -4.37 -2.30 18.33
C ASP A 105 -2.91 -2.60 17.92
N LEU A 106 -2.50 -2.26 16.69
CA LEU A 106 -1.17 -2.59 16.19
C LEU A 106 -0.07 -1.77 16.87
N GLU A 107 1.11 -2.36 17.00
CA GLU A 107 2.30 -1.72 17.58
C GLU A 107 2.92 -0.60 16.71
N GLY A 108 2.45 -0.44 15.46
CA GLY A 108 3.03 0.46 14.47
C GLY A 108 2.28 0.43 13.13
N PHE A 109 2.92 0.96 12.09
CA PHE A 109 2.36 0.99 10.73
C PHE A 109 2.59 -0.35 9.99
N PRO A 110 1.54 -1.07 9.56
CA PRO A 110 1.69 -2.31 8.80
C PRO A 110 2.00 -2.03 7.32
N VAL A 111 2.90 -2.83 6.73
CA VAL A 111 3.17 -2.81 5.29
C VAL A 111 3.22 -4.25 4.75
N PHE A 112 2.47 -4.52 3.70
CA PHE A 112 2.42 -5.82 3.02
C PHE A 112 2.73 -5.69 1.52
N GLU A 113 2.82 -6.84 0.84
CA GLU A 113 3.43 -7.04 -0.49
C GLU A 113 4.95 -6.76 -0.55
N SER A 114 5.72 -7.78 -0.92
CA SER A 114 7.19 -7.72 -0.83
C SER A 114 7.84 -6.56 -1.60
N ALA A 115 7.29 -6.17 -2.75
CA ALA A 115 7.81 -5.02 -3.50
C ALA A 115 7.50 -3.68 -2.83
N ALA A 116 6.30 -3.53 -2.25
CA ALA A 116 5.94 -2.32 -1.51
C ALA A 116 6.74 -2.20 -0.21
N ILE A 117 7.01 -3.30 0.49
CA ILE A 117 7.89 -3.34 1.67
C ILE A 117 9.31 -2.90 1.32
N LEU A 118 9.89 -3.40 0.21
CA LEU A 118 11.23 -2.98 -0.24
C LEU A 118 11.29 -1.46 -0.53
N LEU A 119 10.30 -0.92 -1.25
CA LEU A 119 10.24 0.51 -1.58
C LEU A 119 9.97 1.38 -0.34
N TYR A 120 9.15 0.90 0.60
CA TYR A 120 8.91 1.56 1.89
C TYR A 120 10.21 1.64 2.71
N LEU A 121 10.89 0.51 2.91
CA LEU A 121 12.16 0.45 3.65
C LEU A 121 13.26 1.29 3.00
N ALA A 122 13.27 1.40 1.67
CA ALA A 122 14.20 2.28 0.98
C ALA A 122 13.92 3.77 1.28
N GLN A 123 12.67 4.20 1.17
CA GLN A 123 12.26 5.57 1.48
C GLN A 123 12.41 5.92 2.96
N THR A 124 12.17 4.97 3.88
CA THR A 124 12.23 5.22 5.33
C THR A 124 13.61 5.00 5.95
N ARG A 125 14.41 4.03 5.47
CA ARG A 125 15.68 3.60 6.10
C ARG A 125 16.93 3.78 5.22
N ASP A 126 16.86 3.58 3.90
CA ASP A 126 18.00 3.77 2.99
C ASP A 126 18.16 5.24 2.54
N LYS A 127 18.56 6.10 3.49
CA LYS A 127 18.66 7.56 3.28
C LYS A 127 19.83 7.99 2.38
N GLU A 128 20.81 7.12 2.16
CA GLU A 128 21.99 7.42 1.33
C GLU A 128 21.88 6.84 -0.09
N PHE A 129 20.75 6.20 -0.43
CA PHE A 129 20.50 5.61 -1.76
C PHE A 129 21.52 4.51 -2.11
N LYS A 130 21.86 3.65 -1.15
CA LYS A 130 22.84 2.56 -1.33
C LYS A 130 22.34 1.45 -2.25
N TYR A 131 21.05 1.12 -2.17
CA TYR A 131 20.44 0.00 -2.90
C TYR A 131 19.29 0.44 -3.83
N TRP A 132 19.05 1.74 -3.98
CA TRP A 132 18.02 2.32 -4.84
C TRP A 132 18.46 3.67 -5.39
N PHE A 133 17.76 4.20 -6.40
CA PHE A 133 18.11 5.46 -7.04
C PHE A 133 17.20 6.60 -6.54
N ASN A 134 17.76 7.80 -6.37
CA ASN A 134 17.04 8.96 -5.87
C ASN A 134 16.01 9.46 -6.92
N PRO A 135 14.70 9.48 -6.63
CA PRO A 135 13.69 9.85 -7.63
C PRO A 135 13.67 11.35 -8.00
N GLN A 136 14.28 12.22 -7.21
CA GLN A 136 14.41 13.66 -7.50
C GLN A 136 15.65 13.98 -8.36
N THR A 137 16.76 13.26 -8.20
CA THR A 137 18.02 13.55 -8.91
C THR A 137 18.42 12.51 -9.96
N ASP A 138 17.89 11.29 -9.89
CA ASP A 138 18.12 10.19 -10.83
C ASP A 138 16.80 9.43 -11.15
N LEU A 139 15.85 10.20 -11.68
CA LEU A 139 14.53 9.69 -12.09
C LEU A 139 14.61 8.55 -13.13
N GLN A 140 15.67 8.52 -13.95
CA GLN A 140 15.80 7.53 -15.02
C GLN A 140 16.19 6.15 -14.47
N ASN A 141 17.24 6.05 -13.64
CA ASN A 141 17.59 4.77 -13.04
C ASN A 141 16.55 4.32 -12.00
N TYR A 142 15.89 5.26 -11.30
CA TYR A 142 14.75 4.95 -10.43
C TYR A 142 13.59 4.32 -11.21
N SER A 143 13.20 4.92 -12.35
CA SER A 143 12.16 4.37 -13.24
C SER A 143 12.55 2.99 -13.80
N GLU A 144 13.80 2.80 -14.19
CA GLU A 144 14.29 1.51 -14.70
C GLU A 144 14.28 0.43 -13.61
N MET A 145 14.71 0.76 -12.39
CA MET A 145 14.64 -0.12 -11.22
C MET A 145 13.18 -0.53 -10.92
N LEU A 146 12.23 0.42 -10.94
CA LEU A 146 10.81 0.10 -10.76
C LEU A 146 10.28 -0.83 -11.85
N GLN A 147 10.65 -0.62 -13.12
CA GLN A 147 10.24 -1.50 -14.23
C GLN A 147 10.68 -2.95 -13.98
N TRP A 148 11.91 -3.19 -13.53
CA TRP A 148 12.38 -4.54 -13.19
C TRP A 148 11.74 -5.11 -11.91
N ILE A 149 11.44 -4.27 -10.91
CA ILE A 149 10.69 -4.69 -9.72
C ILE A 149 9.29 -5.19 -10.10
N PHE A 150 8.54 -4.42 -10.90
CA PHE A 150 7.18 -4.78 -11.31
C PHE A 150 7.15 -5.89 -12.36
N PHE A 151 8.15 -5.99 -13.26
CA PHE A 151 8.32 -7.15 -14.15
C PHE A 151 8.47 -8.47 -13.34
N ALA A 152 9.29 -8.46 -12.30
CA ALA A 152 9.48 -9.62 -11.44
C ALA A 152 8.23 -9.93 -10.58
N HIS A 153 7.49 -8.90 -10.17
CA HIS A 153 6.33 -9.04 -9.28
C HIS A 153 5.03 -9.42 -10.03
N GLY A 154 4.84 -8.97 -11.27
CA GLY A 154 3.70 -9.33 -12.13
C GLY A 154 3.97 -10.52 -13.05
N GLY A 155 5.22 -10.75 -13.44
CA GLY A 155 5.64 -11.83 -14.33
C GLY A 155 6.30 -13.00 -13.59
N VAL A 156 7.58 -12.83 -13.23
CA VAL A 156 8.45 -13.93 -12.76
C VAL A 156 7.86 -14.67 -11.56
N GLY A 157 7.56 -13.97 -10.46
CA GLY A 157 7.03 -14.59 -9.25
C GLY A 157 5.70 -15.32 -9.46
N PRO A 158 4.67 -14.69 -10.05
CA PRO A 158 3.41 -15.35 -10.35
C PRO A 158 3.55 -16.57 -11.27
N MET A 159 4.29 -16.46 -12.39
CA MET A 159 4.38 -17.55 -13.37
C MET A 159 5.23 -18.72 -12.86
N GLN A 160 6.37 -18.44 -12.23
CA GLN A 160 7.20 -19.47 -11.59
C GLN A 160 6.49 -20.07 -10.37
N GLY A 161 5.65 -19.31 -9.66
CA GLY A 161 4.77 -19.80 -8.60
C GLY A 161 3.75 -20.82 -9.10
N GLN A 162 3.11 -20.55 -10.25
CA GLN A 162 2.20 -21.51 -10.89
C GLN A 162 2.96 -22.75 -11.39
N ALA A 163 4.14 -22.58 -12.02
CA ALA A 163 4.97 -23.71 -12.43
C ALA A 163 5.34 -24.61 -11.24
N ASN A 164 5.74 -24.01 -10.10
CA ASN A 164 5.99 -24.73 -8.85
C ASN A 164 4.74 -25.44 -8.30
N HIS A 165 3.54 -24.88 -8.47
CA HIS A 165 2.30 -25.58 -8.10
C HIS A 165 2.10 -26.84 -8.96
N PHE A 166 2.04 -26.70 -10.29
CA PHE A 166 1.78 -27.82 -11.20
C PHE A 166 2.88 -28.89 -11.20
N HIS A 167 4.14 -28.54 -10.91
CA HIS A 167 5.24 -29.52 -10.84
C HIS A 167 5.42 -30.23 -9.49
N ARG A 168 4.95 -29.66 -8.37
CA ARG A 168 5.28 -30.18 -7.02
C ARG A 168 4.12 -30.30 -6.03
N HIS A 169 3.00 -29.60 -6.25
CA HIS A 169 1.94 -29.43 -5.24
C HIS A 169 0.52 -29.70 -5.75
N SER A 170 0.33 -29.83 -7.06
CA SER A 170 -0.95 -30.26 -7.62
C SER A 170 -1.19 -31.74 -7.28
N PRO A 171 -2.39 -32.13 -6.80
CA PRO A 171 -2.69 -33.52 -6.46
C PRO A 171 -2.87 -34.41 -7.70
N GLU A 172 -3.12 -33.81 -8.87
CA GLU A 172 -3.28 -34.48 -10.15
C GLU A 172 -2.14 -34.07 -11.10
N ASP A 173 -1.78 -34.96 -12.04
CA ASP A 173 -0.90 -34.56 -13.14
C ASP A 173 -1.70 -33.79 -14.20
N ILE A 174 -1.35 -32.52 -14.41
CA ILE A 174 -1.97 -31.64 -15.40
C ILE A 174 -0.87 -31.20 -16.40
N PRO A 175 -0.58 -32.00 -17.45
CA PRO A 175 0.53 -31.74 -18.37
C PRO A 175 0.46 -30.38 -19.08
N TYR A 176 -0.75 -29.90 -19.39
CA TYR A 176 -0.96 -28.56 -19.95
C TYR A 176 -0.51 -27.45 -18.98
N GLY A 177 -0.86 -27.57 -17.69
CA GLY A 177 -0.48 -26.61 -16.65
C GLY A 177 1.04 -26.59 -16.46
N LYS A 178 1.64 -27.78 -16.27
CA LYS A 178 3.11 -27.96 -16.22
C LYS A 178 3.80 -27.27 -17.40
N LYS A 179 3.44 -27.64 -18.64
CA LYS A 179 4.05 -27.08 -19.84
C LYS A 179 3.84 -25.56 -19.96
N ARG A 180 2.61 -25.07 -19.79
CA ARG A 180 2.26 -23.65 -19.95
C ARG A 180 3.10 -22.75 -19.04
N TYR A 181 3.17 -23.06 -17.75
CA TYR A 181 3.85 -22.20 -16.78
C TYR A 181 5.37 -22.42 -16.77
N LEU A 182 5.86 -23.60 -17.15
CA LEU A 182 7.28 -23.83 -17.39
C LEU A 182 7.78 -23.04 -18.63
N ASP A 183 7.07 -23.14 -19.76
CA ASP A 183 7.39 -22.40 -20.99
C ASP A 183 7.43 -20.88 -20.73
N GLU A 184 6.44 -20.35 -20.00
CA GLU A 184 6.39 -18.92 -19.65
C GLU A 184 7.50 -18.52 -18.66
N THR A 185 7.83 -19.37 -17.69
CA THR A 185 8.99 -19.13 -16.79
C THR A 185 10.28 -19.08 -17.59
N LYS A 186 10.50 -20.02 -18.53
CA LYS A 186 11.64 -20.00 -19.46
C LYS A 186 11.66 -18.74 -20.32
N ARG A 187 10.51 -18.32 -20.86
CA ARG A 187 10.39 -17.08 -21.64
C ARG A 187 10.80 -15.85 -20.82
N LEU A 188 10.40 -15.79 -19.56
CA LEU A 188 10.78 -14.72 -18.63
C LEU A 188 12.27 -14.74 -18.29
N TYR A 189 12.88 -15.93 -18.15
CA TYR A 189 14.33 -16.07 -17.98
C TYR A 189 15.08 -15.59 -19.24
N SER A 190 14.57 -15.87 -20.44
CA SER A 190 15.13 -15.32 -21.70
C SER A 190 15.03 -13.81 -21.83
N VAL A 191 14.02 -13.15 -21.22
CA VAL A 191 13.97 -11.67 -21.15
C VAL A 191 15.08 -11.13 -20.23
N LEU A 192 15.35 -11.81 -19.13
CA LEU A 192 16.42 -11.43 -18.20
C LEU A 192 17.80 -11.66 -18.82
N GLU A 193 18.01 -12.77 -19.53
CA GLU A 193 19.22 -13.04 -20.31
C GLU A 193 19.50 -11.91 -21.32
N LEU A 194 18.49 -11.50 -22.09
CA LEU A 194 18.62 -10.39 -23.03
C LEU A 194 18.98 -9.05 -22.35
N ARG A 195 18.49 -8.80 -21.13
CA ARG A 195 18.86 -7.62 -20.34
C ARG A 195 20.28 -7.70 -19.78
N LEU A 196 20.70 -8.88 -19.32
CA LEU A 196 21.96 -9.10 -18.61
C LEU A 196 23.14 -9.37 -19.54
N LYS A 197 22.91 -9.69 -20.83
CA LYS A 197 23.94 -10.03 -21.82
C LYS A 197 25.16 -9.08 -21.85
N GLU A 198 24.94 -7.79 -21.63
CA GLU A 198 26.00 -6.75 -21.61
C GLU A 198 26.05 -5.99 -20.27
N ARG A 199 25.37 -6.51 -19.24
CA ARG A 199 25.15 -5.83 -17.95
C ARG A 199 25.50 -6.71 -16.77
N ASP A 200 25.98 -6.07 -15.72
CA ASP A 200 26.36 -6.71 -14.47
C ASP A 200 25.16 -6.77 -13.50
N TYR A 201 24.20 -5.83 -13.60
CA TYR A 201 22.97 -5.75 -12.79
C TYR A 201 21.78 -5.20 -13.58
N LEU A 202 20.57 -5.43 -13.05
CA LEU A 202 19.30 -5.17 -13.76
C LEU A 202 19.05 -3.70 -14.07
N ALA A 203 19.38 -2.78 -13.17
CA ALA A 203 19.13 -1.34 -13.31
C ALA A 203 20.42 -0.51 -13.08
N GLY A 204 20.41 0.78 -13.40
CA GLY A 204 21.48 1.71 -13.04
C GLY A 204 22.49 2.04 -14.15
N PRO A 205 23.43 2.97 -13.88
CA PRO A 205 24.34 3.52 -14.88
C PRO A 205 25.36 2.50 -15.41
N GLY A 206 25.79 2.70 -16.65
CA GLY A 206 26.79 1.83 -17.31
C GLY A 206 26.32 0.39 -17.41
N LYS A 207 27.06 -0.54 -16.78
CA LYS A 207 26.68 -1.96 -16.65
C LYS A 207 25.59 -2.23 -15.61
N GLY A 208 25.15 -1.22 -14.87
CA GLY A 208 24.21 -1.33 -13.77
C GLY A 208 24.86 -1.37 -12.40
N THR A 209 24.03 -1.28 -11.38
CA THR A 209 24.39 -1.26 -9.97
C THR A 209 23.46 -2.20 -9.21
N TYR A 210 23.99 -2.96 -8.25
CA TYR A 210 23.21 -3.85 -7.41
C TYR A 210 22.13 -3.05 -6.66
N SER A 211 20.88 -3.46 -6.81
CA SER A 211 19.73 -2.63 -6.43
C SER A 211 18.55 -3.45 -5.92
N LEU A 212 17.50 -2.78 -5.46
CA LEU A 212 16.21 -3.38 -5.15
C LEU A 212 15.62 -4.19 -6.31
N ALA A 213 15.93 -3.88 -7.58
CA ALA A 213 15.52 -4.71 -8.70
C ALA A 213 16.13 -6.11 -8.60
N ASP A 214 17.42 -6.18 -8.28
CA ASP A 214 18.18 -7.41 -8.15
C ASP A 214 17.77 -8.19 -6.89
N ILE A 215 17.66 -7.51 -5.74
CA ILE A 215 17.20 -8.08 -4.46
C ILE A 215 15.76 -8.63 -4.56
N ASN A 216 14.87 -7.94 -5.28
CA ASN A 216 13.50 -8.39 -5.51
C ASN A 216 13.41 -9.60 -6.47
N LEU A 217 14.34 -9.75 -7.41
CA LEU A 217 14.31 -10.82 -8.40
C LEU A 217 15.05 -12.08 -7.93
N TYR A 218 16.23 -11.93 -7.33
CA TYR A 218 17.17 -13.01 -7.07
C TYR A 218 16.57 -14.21 -6.32
N PRO A 219 15.76 -14.05 -5.25
CA PRO A 219 15.17 -15.19 -4.55
C PRO A 219 14.24 -16.08 -5.39
N TRP A 220 13.69 -15.56 -6.51
CA TRP A 220 12.92 -16.37 -7.46
C TRP A 220 13.81 -17.08 -8.46
N ILE A 221 14.83 -16.43 -9.01
CA ILE A 221 15.76 -17.09 -9.95
C ILE A 221 16.58 -18.15 -9.22
N ALA A 222 17.10 -17.87 -8.02
CA ALA A 222 17.79 -18.86 -7.18
C ALA A 222 16.89 -20.06 -6.78
N ALA A 223 15.57 -19.96 -6.98
CA ALA A 223 14.60 -21.04 -6.79
C ALA A 223 14.32 -21.86 -8.08
N TYR A 224 15.14 -21.72 -9.14
CA TYR A 224 15.01 -22.49 -10.39
C TYR A 224 15.05 -24.02 -10.16
N VAL A 225 15.83 -24.47 -9.16
CA VAL A 225 16.04 -25.88 -8.79
C VAL A 225 14.76 -26.63 -8.35
N TYR A 226 13.66 -25.91 -8.14
CA TYR A 226 12.35 -26.50 -7.84
C TYR A 226 11.48 -26.76 -9.09
N LEU A 227 11.96 -26.35 -10.28
CA LEU A 227 11.40 -26.70 -11.58
C LEU A 227 12.25 -27.77 -12.26
N PRO A 228 11.78 -28.40 -13.37
CA PRO A 228 12.63 -29.22 -14.25
C PRO A 228 13.60 -28.35 -15.07
N ILE A 229 14.48 -27.63 -14.36
CA ILE A 229 15.57 -26.81 -14.88
C ILE A 229 16.82 -27.27 -14.12
N GLN A 230 17.69 -28.02 -14.79
CA GLN A 230 18.84 -28.67 -14.15
C GLN A 230 19.92 -27.66 -13.72
N ASP A 231 20.16 -26.66 -14.56
CA ASP A 231 21.05 -25.54 -14.34
C ASP A 231 20.60 -24.33 -15.19
N LEU A 232 21.35 -23.24 -15.15
CA LEU A 232 21.07 -22.02 -15.93
C LEU A 232 21.99 -21.89 -17.17
N THR A 233 22.52 -22.99 -17.73
CA THR A 233 23.38 -22.91 -18.93
C THR A 233 22.65 -22.44 -20.20
N GLU A 234 21.32 -22.56 -20.25
CA GLU A 234 20.45 -21.97 -21.27
C GLU A 234 20.44 -20.43 -21.24
N TRP A 235 20.82 -19.83 -20.10
CA TRP A 235 20.86 -18.37 -19.87
C TRP A 235 22.20 -17.97 -19.19
N PRO A 236 23.32 -17.94 -19.93
CA PRO A 236 24.65 -17.76 -19.34
C PRO A 236 24.86 -16.39 -18.67
N ALA A 237 24.26 -15.30 -19.16
CA ALA A 237 24.35 -14.00 -18.50
C ALA A 237 23.49 -13.95 -17.22
N LEU A 238 22.30 -14.57 -17.24
CA LEU A 238 21.47 -14.75 -16.04
C LEU A 238 22.20 -15.60 -14.97
N ASN A 239 22.89 -16.66 -15.39
CA ASN A 239 23.71 -17.50 -14.50
C ASN A 239 24.87 -16.69 -13.87
N ALA A 240 25.59 -15.90 -14.66
CA ALA A 240 26.65 -15.03 -14.17
C ALA A 240 26.14 -13.95 -13.19
N TRP A 241 24.94 -13.42 -13.43
CA TRP A 241 24.26 -12.50 -12.50
C TRP A 241 23.83 -13.21 -11.20
N VAL A 242 23.28 -14.42 -11.26
CA VAL A 242 22.95 -15.22 -10.06
C VAL A 242 24.18 -15.44 -9.19
N GLN A 243 25.32 -15.78 -9.79
CA GLN A 243 26.59 -15.98 -9.06
C GLN A 243 27.08 -14.67 -8.42
N ARG A 244 26.95 -13.53 -9.12
CA ARG A 244 27.36 -12.20 -8.64
C ARG A 244 26.48 -11.66 -7.51
N VAL A 245 25.17 -11.95 -7.54
CA VAL A 245 24.24 -11.56 -6.46
C VAL A 245 24.34 -12.52 -5.26
N ALA A 246 24.63 -13.80 -5.50
CA ALA A 246 24.93 -14.75 -4.42
C ALA A 246 26.14 -14.29 -3.58
N ALA A 247 27.25 -13.95 -4.25
CA ALA A 247 28.49 -13.49 -3.65
C ALA A 247 28.45 -12.08 -3.00
N GLN A 248 27.26 -11.52 -2.76
CA GLN A 248 27.12 -10.34 -1.90
C GLN A 248 27.20 -10.80 -0.43
N PRO A 249 27.97 -10.13 0.45
CA PRO A 249 28.27 -10.64 1.79
C PRO A 249 27.06 -10.99 2.65
N VAL A 250 25.95 -10.26 2.48
CA VAL A 250 24.69 -10.53 3.19
C VAL A 250 23.94 -11.72 2.56
N THR A 251 23.86 -11.78 1.23
CA THR A 251 23.15 -12.86 0.50
C THR A 251 23.71 -14.24 0.83
N ASP A 252 25.03 -14.42 0.84
CA ASP A 252 25.69 -15.67 1.22
C ASP A 252 25.32 -16.11 2.65
N SER A 253 25.24 -15.17 3.61
CA SER A 253 24.91 -15.48 5.00
C SER A 253 23.52 -16.13 5.16
N HIS A 254 22.56 -15.77 4.31
CA HIS A 254 21.19 -16.29 4.31
C HIS A 254 20.99 -17.59 3.55
N LEU A 255 22.03 -18.14 2.91
CA LEU A 255 22.03 -19.53 2.46
C LEU A 255 22.36 -20.50 3.60
N SER A 256 22.85 -20.02 4.75
CA SER A 256 22.95 -20.83 5.97
C SER A 256 21.59 -20.90 6.70
N PRO A 257 21.10 -22.10 7.09
CA PRO A 257 19.80 -22.26 7.73
C PRO A 257 19.77 -21.82 9.21
N SER A 258 20.88 -21.30 9.76
CA SER A 258 21.05 -21.13 11.21
C SER A 258 20.92 -19.69 11.74
N THR A 259 21.07 -18.66 10.89
CA THR A 259 21.36 -17.30 11.38
C THR A 259 20.10 -16.47 11.68
N ALA A 260 18.98 -16.76 11.02
CA ALA A 260 17.72 -16.01 11.15
C ALA A 260 16.58 -16.80 11.84
N LEU A 261 16.84 -18.03 12.30
CA LEU A 261 15.81 -18.96 12.83
C LEU A 261 16.31 -19.71 14.08
N SER A 262 16.68 -18.97 15.12
CA SER A 262 16.90 -19.54 16.46
C SER A 262 15.58 -19.92 17.12
N ILE A 263 14.98 -21.02 16.67
CA ILE A 263 13.72 -21.54 17.21
C ILE A 263 13.94 -22.05 18.63
N VAL A 264 13.36 -21.37 19.62
CA VAL A 264 13.15 -21.91 20.96
C VAL A 264 11.78 -22.61 20.96
N PRO A 265 11.71 -23.95 21.02
CA PRO A 265 10.43 -24.66 20.98
C PRO A 265 9.69 -24.51 22.31
N VAL A 266 8.60 -23.74 22.31
CA VAL A 266 7.60 -23.78 23.38
C VAL A 266 6.93 -25.16 23.34
N SER A 267 6.96 -25.88 24.46
CA SER A 267 6.40 -27.24 24.51
C SER A 267 4.87 -27.19 24.41
N PRO A 268 4.24 -28.01 23.54
CA PRO A 268 2.78 -28.09 23.47
C PRO A 268 2.20 -28.77 24.72
N SER A 269 1.15 -28.18 25.28
CA SER A 269 0.35 -28.80 26.34
C SER A 269 -0.30 -30.11 25.85
N PRO A 270 -0.45 -31.14 26.70
CA PRO A 270 -1.02 -32.42 26.29
C PRO A 270 -2.51 -32.30 25.91
N PRO A 271 -2.98 -33.06 24.92
CA PRO A 271 -4.38 -33.05 24.50
C PRO A 271 -5.30 -33.66 25.57
N LEU A 272 -6.47 -33.05 25.76
CA LEU A 272 -7.54 -33.60 26.62
C LEU A 272 -8.15 -34.85 25.97
N SER A 273 -8.02 -35.99 26.63
CA SER A 273 -8.64 -37.26 26.23
C SER A 273 -10.16 -37.23 26.43
N ARG A 274 -10.89 -37.75 25.45
CA ARG A 274 -12.30 -38.17 25.58
C ARG A 274 -12.59 -39.38 24.70
N ASP A 275 -12.58 -40.55 25.31
CA ASP A 275 -13.06 -41.79 24.71
C ASP A 275 -14.59 -41.92 24.80
N ALA A 276 -15.13 -42.74 23.90
CA ALA A 276 -16.40 -43.48 23.96
C ALA A 276 -17.69 -42.74 24.41
N HIS A 277 -18.70 -42.76 23.52
CA HIS A 277 -19.68 -43.86 23.57
C HIS A 277 -20.55 -43.94 22.30
N THR A 278 -20.86 -45.16 21.86
CA THR A 278 -21.77 -45.48 20.75
C THR A 278 -23.06 -46.08 21.30
N THR A 279 -24.22 -45.70 20.76
CA THR A 279 -25.50 -46.47 20.74
C THR A 279 -26.41 -45.89 19.64
N SER A 280 -27.40 -46.65 19.16
CA SER A 280 -28.28 -46.31 18.01
C SER A 280 -29.75 -46.68 18.31
N GLN A 281 -30.64 -46.53 17.29
CA GLN A 281 -32.09 -46.88 17.27
C GLN A 281 -33.04 -45.79 17.86
N SER A 282 -34.31 -45.62 17.44
CA SER A 282 -35.11 -46.30 16.39
C SER A 282 -36.18 -45.40 15.71
N ILE A 283 -36.57 -45.83 14.51
CA ILE A 283 -37.59 -45.36 13.54
C ILE A 283 -39.05 -45.34 14.06
N SER A 284 -39.93 -44.49 13.47
CA SER A 284 -41.38 -44.75 13.24
C SER A 284 -42.01 -43.79 12.20
N GLU A 285 -43.01 -44.28 11.43
CA GLU A 285 -43.78 -43.64 10.34
C GLU A 285 -45.08 -44.46 10.08
N PRO A 286 -46.06 -44.08 9.22
CA PRO A 286 -46.72 -42.80 8.88
C PRO A 286 -48.25 -42.89 9.23
N PRO A 287 -49.25 -42.20 8.60
CA PRO A 287 -49.69 -42.36 7.18
C PRO A 287 -50.20 -41.07 6.47
N LEU A 288 -50.85 -41.22 5.29
CA LEU A 288 -50.99 -40.22 4.21
C LEU A 288 -52.33 -39.42 4.09
N SER A 289 -52.23 -38.16 3.63
CA SER A 289 -53.23 -37.39 2.83
C SER A 289 -52.60 -36.05 2.34
N GLY A 290 -52.97 -35.39 1.23
CA GLY A 290 -53.82 -35.79 0.09
C GLY A 290 -54.25 -34.62 -0.86
N ALA A 291 -53.85 -34.71 -2.14
CA ALA A 291 -54.32 -33.95 -3.34
C ALA A 291 -54.05 -32.42 -3.49
N SER A 292 -54.01 -31.96 -4.76
CA SER A 292 -53.69 -30.58 -5.23
C SER A 292 -54.79 -30.00 -6.13
N PRO A 293 -54.85 -28.66 -6.32
CA PRO A 293 -54.63 -28.04 -7.65
C PRO A 293 -53.74 -26.75 -7.56
N SER A 294 -53.04 -26.25 -8.58
CA SER A 294 -53.38 -25.88 -9.97
C SER A 294 -54.27 -24.61 -10.10
N VAL A 295 -53.78 -23.59 -10.81
CA VAL A 295 -54.48 -22.32 -11.14
C VAL A 295 -54.09 -21.88 -12.55
N SER A 296 -55.00 -21.23 -13.29
CA SER A 296 -54.74 -20.57 -14.57
C SER A 296 -55.71 -19.40 -14.81
N GLU A 297 -55.34 -18.55 -15.76
CA GLU A 297 -55.98 -17.31 -16.29
C GLU A 297 -57.51 -17.37 -16.58
N PRO A 298 -58.25 -16.22 -16.67
CA PRO A 298 -58.00 -15.18 -17.69
C PRO A 298 -58.34 -13.69 -17.37
N SER A 299 -57.98 -12.83 -18.33
CA SER A 299 -58.36 -11.39 -18.53
C SER A 299 -59.64 -11.27 -19.42
N PRO A 300 -60.13 -10.09 -19.95
CA PRO A 300 -59.64 -8.69 -19.90
C PRO A 300 -60.73 -7.58 -19.72
N ASP A 301 -60.40 -6.32 -20.09
CA ASP A 301 -61.29 -5.17 -20.45
C ASP A 301 -62.07 -4.42 -19.33
N SER A 302 -62.36 -3.09 -19.40
CA SER A 302 -61.84 -1.95 -20.22
C SER A 302 -62.32 -0.57 -19.66
N GLN A 303 -61.99 0.56 -20.33
CA GLN A 303 -62.42 1.98 -20.09
C GLN A 303 -61.68 2.72 -18.93
N SER A 304 -60.83 3.74 -19.16
CA SER A 304 -61.02 5.16 -19.63
C SER A 304 -61.51 6.11 -18.51
N ILE A 305 -60.97 7.34 -18.35
CA ILE A 305 -61.17 8.56 -19.17
C ILE A 305 -59.88 9.42 -19.27
N SER A 306 -59.74 10.17 -20.37
CA SER A 306 -58.59 11.05 -20.69
C SER A 306 -58.74 12.51 -20.23
N LEU A 307 -57.63 13.26 -20.12
CA LEU A 307 -57.60 14.71 -20.42
C LEU A 307 -56.21 15.20 -20.89
N THR A 308 -56.19 15.90 -22.03
CA THR A 308 -55.04 16.53 -22.72
C THR A 308 -55.58 17.46 -23.83
N PRO A 309 -54.82 18.41 -24.42
CA PRO A 309 -53.61 19.13 -23.98
C PRO A 309 -53.77 20.67 -24.14
N LEU A 310 -52.69 21.45 -23.99
CA LEU A 310 -52.44 22.64 -24.82
C LEU A 310 -50.91 22.88 -24.94
N ALA A 311 -50.45 23.68 -25.91
CA ALA A 311 -49.03 23.79 -26.30
C ALA A 311 -48.58 25.23 -26.56
N ASN A 312 -47.25 25.48 -26.60
CA ASN A 312 -46.62 26.40 -27.57
C ASN A 312 -45.06 26.36 -27.61
N THR A 313 -44.54 26.04 -28.81
CA THR A 313 -43.41 26.67 -29.54
C THR A 313 -42.03 26.99 -28.90
N LEU A 314 -41.01 26.20 -29.32
CA LEU A 314 -39.79 26.57 -30.10
C LEU A 314 -39.08 27.93 -29.89
N PRO A 315 -37.72 27.98 -29.91
CA PRO A 315 -36.96 27.86 -31.17
C PRO A 315 -35.60 27.10 -31.14
N SER A 316 -35.00 26.88 -32.32
CA SER A 316 -33.73 26.15 -32.54
C SER A 316 -32.57 27.07 -33.01
N PRO A 317 -31.29 26.76 -32.69
CA PRO A 317 -30.10 27.37 -33.31
C PRO A 317 -29.61 26.68 -34.62
N PRO A 318 -28.65 27.27 -35.37
CA PRO A 318 -28.34 26.94 -36.79
C PRO A 318 -27.13 25.99 -37.03
N PRO A 319 -26.83 25.58 -38.29
CA PRO A 319 -25.92 24.46 -38.64
C PRO A 319 -24.57 24.84 -39.31
N SER A 320 -23.82 23.81 -39.76
CA SER A 320 -22.51 23.80 -40.48
C SER A 320 -21.28 24.13 -39.61
N HIS A 321 -20.09 23.55 -39.82
CA HIS A 321 -19.50 22.91 -41.00
C HIS A 321 -19.01 21.46 -40.78
N ALA A 322 -18.66 20.78 -41.88
CA ALA A 322 -17.96 19.49 -41.87
C ALA A 322 -16.70 19.58 -42.73
N ASP A 323 -15.58 18.99 -42.27
CA ASP A 323 -14.45 18.63 -43.13
C ASP A 323 -13.52 17.57 -42.49
N SER A 324 -12.85 16.80 -43.36
CA SER A 324 -11.59 16.08 -43.13
C SER A 324 -11.39 15.13 -41.91
N GLN A 325 -11.54 13.82 -42.15
CA GLN A 325 -10.71 12.77 -41.51
C GLN A 325 -9.88 12.02 -42.58
N PRO A 326 -8.62 11.60 -42.30
CA PRO A 326 -7.74 11.00 -43.28
C PRO A 326 -8.01 9.51 -43.52
N ASN A 327 -7.75 9.07 -44.76
CA ASN A 327 -8.01 7.72 -45.25
C ASN A 327 -6.89 6.72 -44.89
N ALA A 328 -7.25 5.50 -44.49
CA ALA A 328 -6.32 4.37 -44.34
C ALA A 328 -7.01 3.00 -44.58
N GLN A 329 -7.70 2.85 -45.71
CA GLN A 329 -8.26 1.56 -46.13
C GLN A 329 -7.16 0.61 -46.62
N SER A 330 -7.18 -0.65 -46.16
CA SER A 330 -6.26 -1.71 -46.60
C SER A 330 -7.01 -2.75 -47.47
N ASN A 331 -6.30 -3.29 -48.47
CA ASN A 331 -6.91 -4.07 -49.56
C ASN A 331 -7.18 -5.53 -49.18
N LEU A 332 -8.38 -6.03 -49.50
CA LEU A 332 -8.63 -7.43 -49.86
C LEU A 332 -9.68 -7.49 -50.99
N PRO A 333 -9.45 -8.23 -52.10
CA PRO A 333 -10.42 -8.30 -53.21
C PRO A 333 -11.58 -9.27 -52.94
N ALA A 334 -12.79 -8.90 -53.36
CA ALA A 334 -13.92 -9.81 -53.46
C ALA A 334 -13.95 -10.51 -54.84
N PRO A 335 -14.35 -11.80 -54.93
CA PRO A 335 -14.54 -12.47 -56.22
C PRO A 335 -15.80 -11.95 -56.94
N PRO A 336 -15.77 -11.79 -58.28
CA PRO A 336 -16.91 -11.28 -59.02
C PRO A 336 -18.02 -12.34 -59.16
N ALA A 337 -19.27 -11.91 -59.00
CA ALA A 337 -20.42 -12.68 -59.50
C ALA A 337 -20.49 -12.58 -61.03
N GLN A 338 -20.92 -13.66 -61.70
CA GLN A 338 -21.24 -13.64 -63.13
C GLN A 338 -22.68 -14.09 -63.40
N THR A 339 -23.20 -13.61 -64.52
CA THR A 339 -24.62 -13.63 -64.90
C THR A 339 -25.07 -14.94 -65.55
N SER A 340 -26.38 -15.09 -65.72
CA SER A 340 -27.05 -16.32 -66.11
C SER A 340 -27.32 -16.46 -67.62
N ALA A 341 -27.27 -17.72 -68.10
CA ALA A 341 -27.91 -18.23 -69.32
C ALA A 341 -27.31 -17.78 -70.68
N PRO A 342 -27.60 -18.49 -71.82
CA PRO A 342 -28.43 -19.70 -71.97
C PRO A 342 -27.62 -20.97 -72.28
N GLY A 343 -28.33 -22.12 -72.34
CA GLY A 343 -27.71 -23.44 -72.51
C GLY A 343 -27.48 -23.87 -73.97
N ALA A 344 -26.56 -24.81 -74.14
CA ALA A 344 -26.37 -25.57 -75.38
C ALA A 344 -26.23 -27.06 -75.03
N THR A 345 -27.09 -27.91 -75.60
CA THR A 345 -26.97 -29.37 -75.52
C THR A 345 -25.88 -29.85 -76.47
N THR A 346 -24.71 -30.19 -75.95
CA THR A 346 -23.62 -30.78 -76.74
C THR A 346 -23.40 -32.22 -76.32
N THR A 347 -23.97 -33.15 -77.08
CA THR A 347 -23.79 -34.61 -76.88
C THR A 347 -22.36 -35.02 -77.23
N THR A 348 -21.43 -34.85 -76.30
CA THR A 348 -20.05 -35.28 -76.48
C THR A 348 -19.95 -36.80 -76.45
N SER A 349 -19.64 -37.37 -77.61
CA SER A 349 -19.32 -38.79 -77.78
C SER A 349 -18.32 -39.25 -76.72
N GLN A 350 -18.55 -40.44 -76.15
CA GLN A 350 -17.53 -41.14 -75.35
C GLN A 350 -16.39 -41.61 -76.26
N GLY A 351 -15.49 -40.70 -76.58
CA GLY A 351 -14.19 -41.05 -77.16
C GLY A 351 -13.48 -42.00 -76.20
N TYR A 352 -13.07 -43.17 -76.69
CA TYR A 352 -12.22 -44.07 -75.94
C TYR A 352 -10.92 -43.33 -75.60
N HIS A 353 -10.76 -42.96 -74.32
CA HIS A 353 -9.49 -42.43 -73.84
C HIS A 353 -8.40 -43.46 -74.13
N ASN A 354 -7.40 -43.04 -74.92
CA ASN A 354 -6.20 -43.84 -75.17
C ASN A 354 -5.65 -44.29 -73.81
N PRO A 355 -5.51 -45.60 -73.54
CA PRO A 355 -5.21 -46.08 -72.19
C PRO A 355 -3.91 -45.46 -71.69
N PRO A 356 -3.82 -44.99 -70.43
CA PRO A 356 -2.68 -44.24 -69.91
C PRO A 356 -1.39 -45.07 -69.74
N PHE A 357 -1.37 -46.28 -70.29
CA PHE A 357 -0.22 -47.16 -70.39
C PHE A 357 -0.34 -47.98 -71.68
N ASP A 358 0.45 -47.64 -72.70
CA ASP A 358 0.50 -48.39 -73.95
C ASP A 358 1.17 -49.76 -73.69
N THR A 359 0.32 -50.78 -73.63
CA THR A 359 0.71 -52.16 -73.36
C THR A 359 1.49 -52.79 -74.51
N HIS A 360 1.35 -52.29 -75.74
CA HIS A 360 2.04 -52.80 -76.92
C HIS A 360 3.42 -52.18 -77.06
N HIS A 361 3.53 -50.85 -76.99
CA HIS A 361 4.81 -50.14 -77.03
C HIS A 361 5.75 -50.59 -75.91
N PHE A 362 5.24 -50.71 -74.67
CA PHE A 362 6.03 -51.21 -73.54
C PHE A 362 6.49 -52.66 -73.72
N PHE A 363 5.64 -53.53 -74.28
CA PHE A 363 6.02 -54.93 -74.54
C PHE A 363 7.06 -55.04 -75.67
N ALA A 364 6.90 -54.29 -76.77
CA ALA A 364 7.86 -54.25 -77.87
C ALA A 364 9.25 -53.76 -77.42
N ALA A 365 9.30 -52.75 -76.54
CA ALA A 365 10.55 -52.29 -75.94
C ALA A 365 11.22 -53.35 -75.05
N LEU A 366 10.44 -54.17 -74.34
CA LEU A 366 10.98 -55.30 -73.58
C LEU A 366 11.53 -56.42 -74.49
N GLU A 367 10.88 -56.72 -75.62
CA GLU A 367 11.36 -57.75 -76.55
C GLU A 367 12.66 -57.39 -77.29
N GLN A 368 13.00 -56.10 -77.40
CA GLN A 368 14.32 -55.66 -77.89
C GLN A 368 15.47 -56.00 -76.92
N THR A 369 15.17 -56.23 -75.63
CA THR A 369 16.16 -56.46 -74.57
C THR A 369 16.12 -57.87 -73.99
N PHE A 370 14.95 -58.51 -73.99
CA PHE A 370 14.71 -59.80 -73.35
C PHE A 370 13.96 -60.77 -74.26
N PRO A 371 14.25 -62.08 -74.22
CA PRO A 371 13.45 -63.08 -74.94
C PRO A 371 11.95 -62.98 -74.62
N THR A 372 11.10 -63.21 -75.61
CA THR A 372 9.62 -63.15 -75.52
C THR A 372 9.01 -63.75 -74.24
N PRO A 373 9.42 -64.94 -73.73
CA PRO A 373 8.87 -65.48 -72.48
C PRO A 373 9.17 -64.59 -71.25
N THR A 374 10.36 -64.00 -71.20
CA THR A 374 10.81 -63.10 -70.14
C THR A 374 10.12 -61.76 -70.24
N ALA A 375 10.07 -61.14 -71.43
CA ALA A 375 9.33 -59.91 -71.68
C ALA A 375 7.84 -60.04 -71.28
N ARG A 376 7.21 -61.20 -71.59
CA ARG A 376 5.81 -61.50 -71.25
C ARG A 376 5.59 -61.67 -69.75
N SER A 377 6.59 -62.17 -69.03
CA SER A 377 6.56 -62.34 -67.58
C SER A 377 6.73 -60.99 -66.86
N LEU A 378 7.68 -60.16 -67.32
CA LEU A 378 7.87 -58.78 -66.84
C LEU A 378 6.61 -57.93 -67.06
N MET A 379 6.00 -58.00 -68.25
CA MET A 379 4.76 -57.29 -68.55
C MET A 379 3.59 -57.71 -67.64
N ARG A 380 3.46 -59.00 -67.32
CA ARG A 380 2.47 -59.50 -66.34
C ARG A 380 2.72 -58.94 -64.94
N ALA A 381 3.98 -58.87 -64.49
CA ALA A 381 4.35 -58.28 -63.20
C ALA A 381 4.05 -56.77 -63.14
N THR A 382 4.42 -56.01 -64.17
CA THR A 382 4.12 -54.57 -64.27
C THR A 382 2.61 -54.31 -64.22
N ARG A 383 1.81 -55.11 -64.93
CA ARG A 383 0.34 -55.03 -64.87
C ARG A 383 -0.20 -55.28 -63.45
N ALA A 384 0.34 -56.25 -62.72
CA ALA A 384 -0.08 -56.53 -61.34
C ALA A 384 0.26 -55.37 -60.40
N LEU A 385 1.46 -54.79 -60.51
CA LEU A 385 1.89 -53.63 -59.72
C LEU A 385 1.05 -52.37 -60.00
N LEU A 386 0.66 -52.14 -61.26
CA LEU A 386 -0.24 -51.06 -61.64
C LEU A 386 -1.64 -51.25 -61.03
N VAL A 387 -2.22 -52.46 -61.13
CA VAL A 387 -3.54 -52.78 -60.55
C VAL A 387 -3.55 -52.58 -59.04
N ASP A 388 -2.52 -53.04 -58.31
CA ASP A 388 -2.42 -52.82 -56.88
C ASP A 388 -2.23 -51.34 -56.51
N ARG A 389 -1.35 -50.59 -57.20
CA ARG A 389 -1.17 -49.15 -56.94
C ARG A 389 -2.45 -48.36 -57.18
N ILE A 390 -3.18 -48.64 -58.27
CA ILE A 390 -4.50 -48.04 -58.54
C ILE A 390 -5.50 -48.43 -57.44
N GLY A 391 -5.48 -49.69 -56.99
CA GLY A 391 -6.28 -50.17 -55.85
C GLY A 391 -5.96 -49.44 -54.54
N ARG A 392 -4.68 -49.12 -54.27
CA ARG A 392 -4.27 -48.33 -53.10
C ARG A 392 -4.72 -46.87 -53.20
N VAL A 393 -4.54 -46.22 -54.35
CA VAL A 393 -5.03 -44.85 -54.58
C VAL A 393 -6.55 -44.77 -54.40
N LYS A 394 -7.30 -45.74 -54.95
CA LYS A 394 -8.76 -45.82 -54.77
C LYS A 394 -9.23 -46.08 -53.32
N ARG A 395 -8.33 -46.53 -52.43
CA ARG A 395 -8.61 -46.70 -50.98
C ARG A 395 -8.13 -45.52 -50.12
N GLY A 396 -7.24 -44.67 -50.63
CA GLY A 396 -6.64 -43.56 -49.88
C GLY A 396 -7.02 -42.15 -50.34
N GLY A 397 -7.63 -41.99 -51.52
CA GLY A 397 -8.17 -40.71 -51.98
C GLY A 397 -9.61 -40.50 -51.53
N LEU A 398 -9.97 -39.25 -51.18
CA LEU A 398 -11.35 -38.86 -50.89
C LEU A 398 -12.28 -39.20 -52.06
N MET A 399 -13.43 -39.76 -51.74
CA MET A 399 -14.55 -39.97 -52.66
C MET A 399 -15.44 -38.73 -52.71
N THR A 400 -16.24 -38.59 -53.78
CA THR A 400 -17.27 -37.53 -53.86
C THR A 400 -18.25 -37.59 -52.69
N LYS A 401 -18.50 -38.78 -52.13
CA LYS A 401 -19.34 -38.97 -50.93
C LYS A 401 -18.74 -38.37 -49.65
N ASP A 402 -17.42 -38.22 -49.58
CA ASP A 402 -16.76 -37.53 -48.46
C ASP A 402 -16.93 -36.01 -48.59
N LEU A 403 -17.18 -35.51 -49.81
CA LEU A 403 -17.50 -34.11 -50.10
C LEU A 403 -18.95 -33.76 -49.69
N ASP A 404 -19.89 -34.71 -49.72
CA ASP A 404 -21.27 -34.49 -49.26
C ASP A 404 -21.33 -34.10 -47.77
N ASN A 405 -20.38 -34.58 -46.95
CA ASN A 405 -20.23 -34.17 -45.55
C ASN A 405 -19.92 -32.66 -45.37
N ALA A 406 -19.50 -31.94 -46.43
CA ALA A 406 -19.35 -30.50 -46.38
C ALA A 406 -20.69 -29.75 -46.15
N TYR A 407 -21.83 -30.37 -46.48
CA TYR A 407 -23.14 -29.83 -46.12
C TYR A 407 -23.42 -29.93 -44.62
N LEU A 408 -23.02 -31.03 -43.96
CA LEU A 408 -23.13 -31.18 -42.51
C LEU A 408 -22.23 -30.16 -41.79
N PHE A 409 -21.00 -29.96 -42.28
CA PHE A 409 -20.11 -28.91 -41.76
C PHE A 409 -20.71 -27.50 -41.92
N ARG A 410 -21.31 -27.19 -43.08
CA ARG A 410 -22.00 -25.91 -43.31
C ARG A 410 -23.23 -25.72 -42.39
N ALA A 411 -23.98 -26.78 -42.12
CA ALA A 411 -25.11 -26.75 -41.19
C ALA A 411 -24.64 -26.44 -39.76
N ALA A 412 -23.66 -27.18 -39.24
CA ALA A 412 -23.09 -26.96 -37.91
C ALA A 412 -22.46 -25.55 -37.76
N MET A 413 -21.78 -25.04 -38.79
CA MET A 413 -21.26 -23.67 -38.79
C MET A 413 -22.37 -22.59 -38.82
N SER A 414 -23.53 -22.90 -39.40
CA SER A 414 -24.71 -22.01 -39.37
C SER A 414 -25.36 -22.00 -37.98
N GLU A 415 -25.54 -23.19 -37.38
CA GLU A 415 -26.06 -23.38 -36.03
C GLU A 415 -25.19 -22.65 -34.99
N LEU A 416 -23.88 -22.90 -34.99
CA LEU A 416 -22.90 -22.22 -34.14
C LEU A 416 -22.94 -20.69 -34.30
N ARG A 417 -23.11 -20.20 -35.54
CA ARG A 417 -23.25 -18.76 -35.79
C ARG A 417 -24.53 -18.19 -35.17
N THR A 418 -25.65 -18.90 -35.23
CA THR A 418 -26.89 -18.48 -34.55
C THR A 418 -26.76 -18.54 -33.04
N GLU A 419 -26.10 -19.56 -32.49
CA GLU A 419 -25.87 -19.68 -31.04
C GLU A 419 -24.98 -18.55 -30.50
N ILE A 420 -23.84 -18.27 -31.14
CA ILE A 420 -22.95 -17.14 -30.79
C ILE A 420 -23.72 -15.81 -30.85
N THR A 421 -24.55 -15.60 -31.88
CA THR A 421 -25.36 -14.38 -32.00
C THR A 421 -26.37 -14.24 -30.85
N MET A 422 -27.02 -15.35 -30.45
CA MET A 422 -27.98 -15.37 -29.35
C MET A 422 -27.33 -15.22 -27.97
N ARG A 423 -26.20 -15.89 -27.73
CA ARG A 423 -25.38 -15.72 -26.51
C ARG A 423 -24.92 -14.27 -26.34
N SER A 424 -24.27 -13.71 -27.37
CA SER A 424 -23.82 -12.32 -27.39
C SER A 424 -24.96 -11.32 -27.13
N LYS A 425 -26.15 -11.53 -27.73
CA LYS A 425 -27.33 -10.69 -27.48
C LYS A 425 -27.85 -10.80 -26.04
N THR A 426 -27.80 -12.00 -25.45
CA THR A 426 -28.25 -12.28 -24.07
C THR A 426 -27.29 -11.71 -23.04
N GLU A 427 -25.98 -11.93 -23.22
CA GLU A 427 -24.90 -11.31 -22.43
C GLU A 427 -25.00 -9.79 -22.48
N SER A 428 -25.16 -9.22 -23.68
CA SER A 428 -25.35 -7.77 -23.89
C SER A 428 -26.64 -7.23 -23.26
N ALA A 429 -27.64 -8.06 -22.97
CA ALA A 429 -28.83 -7.66 -22.22
C ALA A 429 -28.57 -7.73 -20.70
N SER A 430 -27.97 -8.83 -20.23
CA SER A 430 -27.59 -9.01 -18.82
C SER A 430 -26.65 -7.91 -18.32
N LEU A 431 -25.61 -7.58 -19.09
CA LEU A 431 -24.67 -6.49 -18.78
C LEU A 431 -25.36 -5.12 -18.68
N ARG A 432 -26.37 -4.85 -19.53
CA ARG A 432 -27.17 -3.60 -19.43
C ARG A 432 -28.02 -3.56 -18.18
N THR A 433 -28.63 -4.68 -17.78
CA THR A 433 -29.39 -4.77 -16.52
C THR A 433 -28.47 -4.60 -15.31
N GLN A 434 -27.29 -5.23 -15.30
CA GLN A 434 -26.29 -5.09 -14.23
C GLN A 434 -25.75 -3.64 -14.14
N ALA A 435 -25.41 -3.00 -15.26
CA ALA A 435 -24.99 -1.60 -15.29
C ALA A 435 -26.10 -0.65 -14.78
N ALA A 436 -27.38 -0.96 -15.06
CA ALA A 436 -28.51 -0.21 -14.53
C ALA A 436 -28.80 -0.48 -13.04
N ALA A 437 -28.37 -1.62 -12.49
CA ALA A 437 -28.40 -1.88 -11.05
C ALA A 437 -27.28 -1.10 -10.32
N LEU A 438 -26.03 -1.29 -10.76
CA LEU A 438 -24.85 -0.57 -10.25
C LEU A 438 -25.03 0.95 -10.26
N ARG A 439 -25.67 1.50 -11.31
CA ARG A 439 -25.96 2.94 -11.34
C ARG A 439 -26.89 3.40 -10.21
N ARG A 440 -27.95 2.64 -9.92
CA ARG A 440 -28.86 2.95 -8.79
C ARG A 440 -28.16 2.80 -7.43
N GLU A 441 -27.25 1.85 -7.30
CA GLU A 441 -26.44 1.68 -6.09
C GLU A 441 -25.48 2.88 -5.88
N VAL A 442 -24.87 3.39 -6.95
CA VAL A 442 -24.07 4.63 -6.91
C VAL A 442 -24.94 5.85 -6.59
N ASP A 443 -26.10 6.01 -7.24
CA ASP A 443 -27.02 7.13 -6.99
C ASP A 443 -27.53 7.10 -5.53
N ALA A 444 -27.78 5.91 -4.96
CA ALA A 444 -28.17 5.73 -3.55
C ALA A 444 -27.01 5.97 -2.57
N LEU A 445 -25.77 5.61 -2.93
CA LEU A 445 -24.59 5.86 -2.12
C LEU A 445 -24.25 7.36 -2.05
N ASP A 446 -24.38 8.09 -3.16
CA ASP A 446 -24.25 9.56 -3.21
C ASP A 446 -25.31 10.25 -2.34
N ALA A 447 -26.56 9.78 -2.37
CA ALA A 447 -27.61 10.28 -1.49
C ALA A 447 -27.27 10.05 0.00
N LYS A 448 -26.86 8.83 0.38
CA LYS A 448 -26.46 8.52 1.77
C LYS A 448 -25.24 9.33 2.22
N MET A 449 -24.22 9.46 1.36
CA MET A 449 -23.01 10.22 1.69
C MET A 449 -23.32 11.70 1.97
N LYS A 450 -24.34 12.27 1.32
CA LYS A 450 -24.82 13.64 1.60
C LYS A 450 -25.57 13.74 2.93
N GLU A 451 -26.32 12.73 3.31
CA GLU A 451 -27.01 12.63 4.62
C GLU A 451 -26.01 12.46 5.78
N ASP A 452 -25.05 11.53 5.64
CA ASP A 452 -23.97 11.31 6.60
C ASP A 452 -23.14 12.60 6.79
N LEU A 453 -22.79 13.30 5.70
CA LEU A 453 -22.02 14.55 5.73
C LEU A 453 -22.80 15.74 6.29
N ALA A 454 -24.13 15.81 6.05
CA ALA A 454 -24.99 16.81 6.68
C ALA A 454 -25.09 16.59 8.20
N THR A 455 -25.17 15.33 8.64
CA THR A 455 -25.19 14.94 10.06
C THR A 455 -23.87 15.31 10.74
N LEU A 456 -22.73 14.95 10.13
CA LEU A 456 -21.39 15.28 10.65
C LEU A 456 -21.17 16.80 10.76
N ASN A 457 -21.63 17.59 9.77
CA ASN A 457 -21.57 19.06 9.86
C ASN A 457 -22.40 19.61 11.03
N HIS A 458 -23.55 19.01 11.34
CA HIS A 458 -24.38 19.42 12.48
C HIS A 458 -23.71 19.08 13.82
N GLU A 459 -23.13 17.88 13.94
CA GLU A 459 -22.38 17.42 15.11
C GLU A 459 -21.15 18.30 15.37
N ILE A 460 -20.33 18.58 14.33
CA ILE A 460 -19.19 19.50 14.43
C ILE A 460 -19.63 20.91 14.84
N GLN A 461 -20.75 21.42 14.29
CA GLN A 461 -21.25 22.74 14.67
C GLN A 461 -21.71 22.79 16.14
N MET A 462 -22.36 21.73 16.63
CA MET A 462 -22.73 21.60 18.04
C MET A 462 -21.49 21.56 18.94
N ASP A 463 -20.45 20.80 18.58
CA ASP A 463 -19.21 20.69 19.35
C ASP A 463 -18.44 22.02 19.39
N VAL A 464 -18.42 22.76 18.27
CA VAL A 464 -17.83 24.11 18.17
C VAL A 464 -18.58 25.12 19.02
N ASP A 465 -19.91 25.18 18.96
CA ASP A 465 -20.69 26.10 19.80
C ASP A 465 -20.69 25.68 21.28
N SER A 466 -20.53 24.38 21.60
CA SER A 466 -20.31 23.89 22.96
C SER A 466 -19.00 24.42 23.54
N ARG A 467 -17.85 24.14 22.89
CA ARG A 467 -16.52 24.62 23.30
C ARG A 467 -16.42 26.15 23.38
N LYS A 468 -17.11 26.84 22.48
CA LYS A 468 -17.21 28.31 22.46
C LYS A 468 -18.00 28.88 23.64
N ASN A 469 -19.01 28.17 24.13
CA ASN A 469 -19.73 28.53 25.35
C ASN A 469 -18.93 28.16 26.61
N GLU A 470 -18.21 27.04 26.59
CA GLU A 470 -17.30 26.61 27.66
C GLU A 470 -16.19 27.66 27.88
N ALA A 471 -15.39 27.96 26.84
CA ALA A 471 -14.33 28.98 26.92
C ALA A 471 -14.84 30.38 27.30
N LYS A 472 -16.09 30.72 26.91
CA LYS A 472 -16.75 31.97 27.32
C LYS A 472 -17.15 32.00 28.80
N ASN A 473 -17.40 30.84 29.40
CA ASN A 473 -17.69 30.72 30.83
C ASN A 473 -16.40 30.60 31.67
N GLU A 474 -15.35 29.96 31.14
CA GLU A 474 -14.00 30.01 31.71
C GLU A 474 -13.49 31.46 31.80
N ALA A 475 -13.57 32.22 30.70
CA ALA A 475 -13.16 33.63 30.66
C ALA A 475 -13.86 34.48 31.75
N LYS A 476 -15.19 34.35 31.89
CA LYS A 476 -15.94 35.02 32.97
C LYS A 476 -15.50 34.60 34.37
N THR A 477 -15.10 33.34 34.54
CA THR A 477 -14.65 32.82 35.84
C THR A 477 -13.32 33.47 36.21
N VAL A 478 -12.40 33.60 35.24
CA VAL A 478 -11.15 34.35 35.38
C VAL A 478 -11.40 35.84 35.65
N ASP A 479 -12.35 36.48 34.97
CA ASP A 479 -12.74 37.88 35.25
C ASP A 479 -13.20 38.05 36.71
N ILE A 480 -14.05 37.13 37.21
CA ILE A 480 -14.54 37.12 38.61
C ILE A 480 -13.41 36.89 39.62
N GLU A 481 -12.44 36.01 39.30
CA GLU A 481 -11.25 35.80 40.14
C GLU A 481 -10.35 37.04 40.18
N ILE A 482 -10.20 37.76 39.05
CA ILE A 482 -9.45 39.02 38.97
C ILE A 482 -10.15 40.11 39.80
N GLU A 483 -11.47 40.28 39.69
CA GLU A 483 -12.22 41.22 40.54
C GLU A 483 -12.11 40.86 42.03
N GLY A 484 -12.20 39.57 42.38
CA GLY A 484 -12.04 39.09 43.75
C GLY A 484 -10.64 39.36 44.32
N LEU A 485 -9.59 39.16 43.53
CA LEU A 485 -8.20 39.43 43.91
C LEU A 485 -7.92 40.94 44.00
N LEU A 486 -8.49 41.74 43.10
CA LEU A 486 -8.42 43.20 43.14
C LEU A 486 -9.09 43.76 44.39
N ASN A 487 -10.30 43.30 44.71
CA ASN A 487 -11.00 43.69 45.95
C ASN A 487 -10.20 43.30 47.20
N LYS A 488 -9.64 42.08 47.23
CA LYS A 488 -8.79 41.62 48.34
C LYS A 488 -7.52 42.46 48.49
N SER A 489 -6.84 42.81 47.40
CA SER A 489 -5.63 43.65 47.45
C SER A 489 -5.96 45.08 47.90
N LEU A 490 -7.08 45.63 47.44
CA LEU A 490 -7.63 46.91 47.87
C LEU A 490 -7.92 46.94 49.37
N VAL A 491 -8.53 45.90 49.95
CA VAL A 491 -8.73 45.78 51.40
C VAL A 491 -7.37 45.80 52.14
N THR A 492 -6.40 44.97 51.72
CA THR A 492 -5.09 44.95 52.37
C THR A 492 -4.31 46.27 52.26
N LEU A 493 -4.58 47.09 51.24
CA LEU A 493 -4.02 48.45 51.13
C LEU A 493 -4.67 49.44 52.11
N TYR A 494 -5.97 49.28 52.42
CA TYR A 494 -6.63 50.07 53.47
C TYR A 494 -6.17 49.66 54.87
N ASP A 495 -6.01 48.35 55.13
CA ASP A 495 -5.49 47.84 56.40
C ASP A 495 -4.07 48.36 56.65
N LEU A 496 -3.15 48.16 55.68
CA LEU A 496 -1.76 48.61 55.78
C LEU A 496 -1.63 50.15 55.90
N ARG A 497 -2.58 50.89 55.31
CA ARG A 497 -2.68 52.34 55.50
C ARG A 497 -3.12 52.69 56.93
N SER A 498 -4.06 51.95 57.52
CA SER A 498 -4.47 52.13 58.91
C SER A 498 -3.29 51.90 59.86
N ASP A 499 -2.51 50.84 59.64
CA ASP A 499 -1.27 50.55 60.39
C ASP A 499 -0.26 51.69 60.27
N MET A 500 -0.05 52.23 59.07
CA MET A 500 0.82 53.39 58.84
C MET A 500 0.33 54.65 59.59
N GLU A 501 -0.98 54.89 59.61
CA GLU A 501 -1.56 56.02 60.34
C GLU A 501 -1.44 55.81 61.87
N GLU A 502 -1.62 54.60 62.40
CA GLU A 502 -1.36 54.28 63.82
C GLU A 502 0.11 54.47 64.21
N VAL A 503 1.06 53.91 63.45
CA VAL A 503 2.50 54.07 63.70
C VAL A 503 2.92 55.55 63.66
N LYS A 504 2.31 56.35 62.79
CA LYS A 504 2.50 57.81 62.75
C LYS A 504 1.95 58.48 64.02
N TRP A 505 0.77 58.09 64.50
CA TRP A 505 0.20 58.61 65.75
C TRP A 505 1.03 58.24 66.99
N ASP A 506 1.52 57.01 67.08
CA ASP A 506 2.37 56.55 68.19
C ASP A 506 3.75 57.26 68.19
N ASN A 507 4.40 57.37 67.03
CA ASN A 507 5.64 58.16 66.91
C ASN A 507 5.43 59.64 67.27
N MET A 508 4.28 60.23 66.94
CA MET A 508 3.93 61.60 67.34
C MET A 508 3.69 61.70 68.86
N ARG A 509 2.97 60.76 69.48
CA ARG A 509 2.80 60.67 70.94
C ARG A 509 4.13 60.57 71.66
N LYS A 510 5.02 59.68 71.20
CA LYS A 510 6.39 59.50 71.74
C LYS A 510 7.21 60.79 71.63
N SER A 511 7.15 61.48 70.48
CA SER A 511 7.85 62.75 70.25
C SER A 511 7.34 63.89 71.15
N VAL A 512 6.02 63.99 71.36
CA VAL A 512 5.42 64.96 72.28
C VAL A 512 5.79 64.64 73.74
N ALA A 513 5.84 63.36 74.12
CA ALA A 513 6.25 62.94 75.44
C ALA A 513 7.73 63.26 75.74
N THR A 514 8.65 63.02 74.80
CA THR A 514 10.06 63.40 74.96
C THR A 514 10.26 64.91 75.00
N LEU A 515 9.56 65.69 74.16
CA LEU A 515 9.58 67.16 74.22
C LEU A 515 9.08 67.67 75.58
N SER A 516 8.00 67.10 76.09
CA SER A 516 7.41 67.47 77.39
C SER A 516 8.34 67.11 78.55
N ALA A 517 8.97 65.94 78.53
CA ALA A 517 9.98 65.54 79.52
C ALA A 517 11.21 66.47 79.49
N PHE A 518 11.67 66.85 78.29
CA PHE A 518 12.79 67.79 78.12
C PHE A 518 12.44 69.19 78.66
N LEU A 519 11.20 69.66 78.43
CA LEU A 519 10.70 70.92 78.99
C LEU A 519 10.68 70.91 80.53
N VAL A 520 10.21 69.80 81.14
CA VAL A 520 10.20 69.62 82.60
C VAL A 520 11.63 69.65 83.17
N VAL A 521 12.59 69.01 82.50
CA VAL A 521 14.02 69.06 82.89
C VAL A 521 14.57 70.49 82.83
N ILE A 522 14.22 71.26 81.79
CA ILE A 522 14.60 72.68 81.70
C ILE A 522 14.03 73.48 82.87
N VAL A 523 12.73 73.33 83.18
CA VAL A 523 12.08 74.05 84.30
C VAL A 523 12.73 73.69 85.64
N LEU A 524 12.99 72.42 85.91
CA LEU A 524 13.74 71.99 87.11
C LEU A 524 15.13 72.62 87.18
N SER A 525 15.84 72.72 86.04
CA SER A 525 17.16 73.34 85.95
C SER A 525 17.17 74.87 86.10
N MET A 526 15.99 75.51 86.04
CA MET A 526 15.83 76.94 86.28
C MET A 526 15.46 77.25 87.75
N GLU A 527 14.58 76.46 88.37
CA GLU A 527 14.27 76.57 89.80
C GLU A 527 15.49 76.29 90.69
N LEU A 528 16.36 75.34 90.31
CA LEU A 528 17.56 74.99 91.07
C LEU A 528 18.73 76.01 90.93
N ARG A 529 18.52 77.20 90.36
CA ARG A 529 19.56 78.24 90.26
C ARG A 529 19.51 79.21 91.46
N PRO A 530 20.57 79.30 92.29
CA PRO A 530 20.61 80.23 93.40
C PRO A 530 20.64 81.69 92.94
N LYS A 531 19.84 82.54 93.59
CA LYS A 531 19.54 83.92 93.19
C LYS A 531 20.64 84.90 93.66
N SER A 532 21.30 85.59 92.73
CA SER A 532 22.38 86.54 93.02
C SER A 532 21.87 87.93 93.48
N ARG A 533 22.69 88.65 94.27
CA ARG A 533 22.37 89.99 94.82
C ARG A 533 22.58 91.14 93.81
N PRO A 534 21.85 92.27 93.96
CA PRO A 534 21.98 93.45 93.08
C PRO A 534 22.93 94.55 93.62
N ALA A 535 23.57 95.28 92.71
CA ALA A 535 24.27 96.58 92.89
C ALA A 535 24.56 97.21 91.48
N PRO A 536 25.17 98.41 91.33
CA PRO A 536 24.49 99.71 91.34
C PRO A 536 24.67 100.54 90.01
N PRO A 537 24.02 101.71 89.87
CA PRO A 537 24.08 102.59 88.66
C PRO A 537 25.05 103.80 88.81
N PRO A 538 25.17 104.76 87.85
CA PRO A 538 25.03 104.77 86.38
C PRO A 538 26.22 105.49 85.66
N ASN A 539 26.09 105.79 84.34
CA ASN A 539 26.61 106.94 83.53
C ASN A 539 27.04 106.52 82.09
N PRO A 540 27.37 107.42 81.12
CA PRO A 540 26.36 107.99 80.22
C PRO A 540 26.67 107.81 78.70
N THR A 541 25.79 108.35 77.83
CA THR A 541 25.85 108.28 76.36
C THR A 541 27.08 108.96 75.74
N PRO A 542 27.50 108.55 74.52
CA PRO A 542 27.13 109.38 73.35
C PRO A 542 26.68 108.58 72.09
N SER A 543 26.02 109.28 71.18
CA SER A 543 25.54 108.80 69.86
C SER A 543 26.65 108.75 68.80
N VAL A 544 26.47 108.01 67.68
CA VAL A 544 26.87 108.43 66.30
C VAL A 544 26.41 107.47 65.17
N LEU A 545 25.88 108.09 64.10
CA LEU A 545 25.78 107.74 62.65
C LEU A 545 25.32 106.35 62.08
N LEU A 546 24.42 106.49 61.10
CA LEU A 546 24.15 105.66 59.89
C LEU A 546 25.35 105.69 58.89
N PRO A 547 25.47 104.90 57.78
CA PRO A 547 24.35 104.50 56.90
C PRO A 547 24.44 103.20 56.03
N HIS A 548 23.36 103.00 55.26
CA HIS A 548 23.29 102.56 53.85
C HIS A 548 23.15 101.08 53.42
N ASN A 549 22.42 100.97 52.30
CA ASN A 549 22.16 99.83 51.41
C ASN A 549 23.34 99.70 50.38
N PRO A 550 23.43 98.73 49.43
CA PRO A 550 22.33 98.22 48.60
C PRO A 550 22.33 96.72 48.21
N GLN A 551 21.23 96.34 47.53
CA GLN A 551 21.05 95.17 46.66
C GLN A 551 21.84 95.32 45.33
N PRO A 552 22.10 94.22 44.60
CA PRO A 552 21.68 94.17 43.19
C PRO A 552 21.12 92.80 42.75
N ASP A 553 20.73 92.71 41.47
CA ASP A 553 19.86 91.68 40.87
C ASP A 553 20.58 90.78 39.82
N PHE A 554 19.79 89.92 39.13
CA PHE A 554 20.14 89.07 37.96
C PHE A 554 21.09 87.89 38.27
N GLU A 555 21.14 86.76 37.54
CA GLU A 555 20.40 86.23 36.37
C GLU A 555 20.23 84.69 36.59
N GLY A 556 19.80 83.79 35.69
CA GLY A 556 19.42 83.84 34.27
C GLY A 556 19.58 82.45 33.60
N SER A 557 18.76 82.09 32.60
CA SER A 557 18.88 80.88 31.73
C SER A 557 18.78 79.49 32.42
N GLU A 558 18.63 78.34 31.75
CA GLU A 558 17.72 77.90 30.67
C GLU A 558 17.77 76.35 30.56
N ASN A 559 17.01 75.74 29.62
CA ASN A 559 17.10 74.34 29.14
C ASN A 559 16.67 73.20 30.10
N MET A 560 16.43 71.95 29.64
CA MET A 560 15.62 71.41 28.52
C MET A 560 15.77 69.87 28.59
N GLU A 561 14.71 69.10 28.26
CA GLU A 561 14.80 67.68 27.83
C GLU A 561 15.38 66.63 28.84
N ASN A 562 15.18 65.31 28.72
CA ASN A 562 14.22 64.54 27.91
C ASN A 562 13.84 63.20 28.58
N LEU A 563 12.75 62.60 28.09
CA LEU A 563 12.44 61.16 27.96
C LEU A 563 13.02 60.14 28.97
N THR A 564 12.12 59.43 29.66
CA THR A 564 11.84 58.02 29.30
C THR A 564 10.42 57.62 29.68
#